data_AF-A0A6J6HX83-F1
#
_entry.id   AF-A0A6J6HX83-F1
#
_cell.length_a   1.000
_cell.length_b   1.000
_cell.length_c   1.000
_cell.angle_alpha   90.00
_cell.angle_beta   90.00
_cell.angle_gamma   90.00
#
_symmetry.space_group_name_H-M   'P 1'
#
loop_
_entity.id
_entity.type
_entity.pdbx_description
1 polymer ?
#
loop_
_entity_poly.entity_id
_entity_poly.type
_entity_poly.pdbx_seq_one_letter_code
_entity_poly.pdbx_strand_id
1 'polypeptide(L)'
;MSTVLAIDTSTSRTSVALVAGDKVLFNEFHEDPLAHGEVLPVLVAKALKLNVGIDLVAVGMGPGPFTGLRVGIAFAQSLALGMNVKWHGVNSLDAIAKQINEKDFIVSTDARRKERFWARYQDGQRVNEPQVGKASELEKIGVLIFNEGEYFPDPIAIAKIALSKASIDQPIYVRKPDAYPLPANVKFREFTHLDLVPAVAMEKEIYGKSGWSAAQFKEEFAKSPKDAYYIAAEVDGELIGYAGIYYVSDFADVHTITVAANHRRKGIGREFLKRLINWARVKKAQSIMLEVRVGNEEALPLYTQNGFTEISRRENYYGPGLTAIIMRKEL
;
A
#
# COMPACT_ATOMS: atom_id res chain seq x y z
N MET A 1 30.10 27.98 -8.32
CA MET A 1 28.86 27.83 -7.52
C MET A 1 28.14 26.63 -8.07
N SER A 2 27.62 25.74 -7.22
CA SER A 2 26.89 24.56 -7.68
C SER A 2 25.47 24.96 -8.11
N THR A 3 25.04 24.49 -9.28
CA THR A 3 23.65 24.57 -9.74
C THR A 3 22.94 23.25 -9.44
N VAL A 4 21.85 23.33 -8.68
CA VAL A 4 21.08 22.16 -8.22
C VAL A 4 19.68 22.20 -8.84
N LEU A 5 19.32 21.12 -9.52
CA LEU A 5 17.94 20.84 -9.92
C LEU A 5 17.28 20.02 -8.80
N ALA A 6 16.32 20.60 -8.09
CA ALA A 6 15.61 19.94 -7.00
C ALA A 6 14.20 19.52 -7.40
N ILE A 7 13.81 18.31 -7.02
CA ILE A 7 12.54 17.67 -7.36
C ILE A 7 11.90 17.11 -6.08
N ASP A 8 10.58 17.27 -5.91
CA ASP A 8 9.81 16.51 -4.92
C ASP A 8 8.47 16.05 -5.48
N THR A 9 8.10 14.81 -5.14
CA THR A 9 6.82 14.17 -5.47
C THR A 9 6.27 13.38 -4.29
N SER A 10 6.69 13.73 -3.06
CA SER A 10 6.35 12.96 -1.85
C SER A 10 4.98 13.32 -1.27
N THR A 11 4.32 14.34 -1.81
CA THR A 11 3.01 14.85 -1.36
C THR A 11 2.02 14.95 -2.51
N SER A 12 0.84 15.54 -2.27
CA SER A 12 -0.09 15.92 -3.34
C SER A 12 0.44 17.00 -4.30
N ARG A 13 1.57 17.63 -3.98
CA ARG A 13 2.24 18.62 -4.82
C ARG A 13 3.49 18.03 -5.45
N THR A 14 3.59 18.14 -6.78
CA THR A 14 4.84 17.92 -7.53
C THR A 14 5.55 19.26 -7.67
N SER A 15 6.80 19.36 -7.24
CA SER A 15 7.55 20.62 -7.25
C SER A 15 8.94 20.46 -7.87
N VAL A 16 9.38 21.50 -8.57
CA VAL A 16 10.69 21.57 -9.23
C VAL A 16 11.29 22.95 -9.03
N ALA A 17 12.55 23.01 -8.60
CA ALA A 17 13.32 24.24 -8.58
C ALA A 17 14.71 24.06 -9.21
N LEU A 18 15.23 25.15 -9.76
CA LEU A 18 16.61 25.25 -10.24
C LEU A 18 17.30 26.38 -9.48
N VAL A 19 18.34 26.04 -8.73
CA VAL A 19 19.00 26.97 -7.80
C VAL A 19 20.50 27.00 -8.11
N ALA A 20 21.05 28.19 -8.36
CA ALA A 20 22.48 28.39 -8.61
C ALA A 20 23.08 29.24 -7.48
N GLY A 21 23.81 28.60 -6.56
CA GLY A 21 24.23 29.24 -5.32
C GLY A 21 23.02 29.71 -4.51
N ASP A 22 22.91 31.02 -4.25
CA ASP A 22 21.76 31.62 -3.56
C ASP A 22 20.64 32.08 -4.50
N LYS A 23 20.86 32.03 -5.82
CA LYS A 23 19.90 32.52 -6.80
C LYS A 23 18.92 31.43 -7.23
N VAL A 24 17.64 31.68 -7.03
CA VAL A 24 16.56 30.84 -7.57
C VAL A 24 16.33 31.22 -9.04
N LEU A 25 16.56 30.29 -9.96
CA LEU A 25 16.40 30.48 -11.41
C LEU A 25 15.04 29.99 -11.90
N PHE A 26 14.52 28.94 -11.28
CA PHE A 26 13.21 28.36 -11.57
C PHE A 26 12.59 27.84 -10.27
N ASN A 27 11.28 28.01 -10.11
CA ASN A 27 10.51 27.43 -9.03
C ASN A 27 9.05 27.33 -9.46
N GLU A 28 8.60 26.14 -9.84
CA GLU A 28 7.20 25.87 -10.16
C GLU A 28 6.74 24.59 -9.47
N PHE A 29 5.42 24.50 -9.29
CA PHE A 29 4.78 23.32 -8.76
C PHE A 29 3.43 23.08 -9.43
N HIS A 30 2.89 21.89 -9.19
CA HIS A 30 1.54 21.51 -9.57
C HIS A 30 0.91 20.67 -8.47
N GLU A 31 -0.36 20.96 -8.17
CA GLU A 31 -1.13 20.25 -7.15
C GLU A 31 -2.14 19.33 -7.80
N ASP A 32 -1.74 18.07 -7.91
CA ASP A 32 -2.63 16.96 -8.20
C ASP A 32 -1.92 15.69 -7.73
N PRO A 33 -2.45 14.98 -6.72
CA PRO A 33 -1.82 13.77 -6.18
C PRO A 33 -1.71 12.63 -7.21
N LEU A 34 -2.45 12.68 -8.31
CA LEU A 34 -2.48 11.65 -9.35
C LEU A 34 -1.67 12.02 -10.60
N ALA A 35 -1.32 13.30 -10.80
CA ALA A 35 -0.68 13.77 -12.04
C ALA A 35 0.86 13.77 -12.00
N HIS A 36 1.49 13.35 -10.90
CA HIS A 36 2.95 13.42 -10.71
C HIS A 36 3.76 12.77 -11.84
N GLY A 37 3.25 11.70 -12.48
CA GLY A 37 3.90 11.04 -13.62
C GLY A 37 3.90 11.87 -14.91
N GLU A 38 2.81 12.59 -15.17
CA GLU A 38 2.66 13.43 -16.37
C GLU A 38 3.32 14.80 -16.19
N VAL A 39 3.20 15.37 -14.99
CA VAL A 39 3.56 16.77 -14.73
C VAL A 39 5.04 16.94 -14.43
N LEU A 40 5.68 15.98 -13.73
CA LEU A 40 7.10 16.10 -13.39
C LEU A 40 8.00 16.33 -14.62
N PRO A 41 7.91 15.53 -15.71
CA PRO A 41 8.70 15.78 -16.91
C PRO A 41 8.46 17.17 -17.52
N VAL A 42 7.22 17.66 -17.47
CA VAL A 42 6.85 18.98 -18.01
C VAL A 42 7.51 20.11 -17.21
N LEU A 43 7.45 20.06 -15.88
CA LEU A 43 8.08 21.06 -15.02
C LEU A 43 9.60 21.06 -15.19
N VAL A 44 10.22 19.88 -15.24
CA VAL A 44 11.68 19.77 -15.46
C VAL A 44 12.05 20.30 -16.85
N ALA A 45 11.30 19.99 -17.90
CA ALA A 45 11.56 20.51 -19.23
C ALA A 45 11.50 22.06 -19.28
N LYS A 46 10.58 22.69 -18.53
CA LYS A 46 10.55 24.16 -18.40
C LYS A 46 11.81 24.69 -17.72
N ALA A 47 12.26 24.07 -16.62
CA ALA A 47 13.48 24.47 -15.93
C ALA A 47 14.71 24.36 -16.85
N LEU A 48 14.81 23.29 -17.64
CA LEU A 48 15.94 23.04 -18.54
C LEU A 48 16.02 24.01 -19.72
N LYS A 49 14.91 24.65 -20.14
CA LYS A 49 14.92 25.69 -21.18
C LYS A 49 15.77 26.91 -20.81
N LEU A 50 16.09 27.10 -19.54
CA LEU A 50 17.00 28.16 -19.09
C LEU A 50 18.45 27.93 -19.54
N ASN A 51 18.78 26.74 -20.05
CA ASN A 51 20.10 26.39 -20.61
C ASN A 51 21.28 26.71 -19.67
N VAL A 52 21.08 26.50 -18.38
CA VAL A 52 22.15 26.57 -17.37
C VAL A 52 22.65 25.16 -17.07
N GLY A 53 23.97 25.02 -16.88
CA GLY A 53 24.56 23.73 -16.48
C GLY A 53 24.06 23.31 -15.10
N ILE A 54 23.74 22.03 -14.95
CA ILE A 54 23.33 21.40 -13.69
C ILE A 54 24.53 20.60 -13.17
N ASP A 55 24.87 20.79 -11.89
CA ASP A 55 25.98 20.08 -11.23
C ASP A 55 25.48 18.95 -10.32
N LEU A 56 24.23 19.03 -9.87
CA LEU A 56 23.60 18.07 -8.95
C LEU A 56 22.09 18.00 -9.16
N VAL A 57 21.53 16.78 -9.09
CA VAL A 57 20.07 16.58 -9.00
C VAL A 57 19.70 16.21 -7.56
N ALA A 58 18.92 17.03 -6.88
CA ALA A 58 18.41 16.74 -5.54
C ALA A 58 16.97 16.21 -5.62
N VAL A 59 16.62 15.22 -4.81
CA VAL A 59 15.29 14.62 -4.82
C VAL A 59 14.76 14.34 -3.42
N GLY A 60 13.48 14.64 -3.21
CA GLY A 60 12.74 14.25 -2.02
C GLY A 60 12.61 12.73 -1.91
N MET A 61 13.08 12.18 -0.78
CA MET A 61 13.06 10.76 -0.45
C MET A 61 11.88 10.37 0.45
N GLY A 62 10.94 11.30 0.68
CA GLY A 62 9.77 11.09 1.50
C GLY A 62 10.00 11.39 2.98
N PRO A 63 9.15 10.86 3.88
CA PRO A 63 8.04 9.94 3.61
C PRO A 63 6.94 10.49 2.69
N GLY A 64 6.29 9.60 1.95
CA GLY A 64 5.22 9.93 1.02
C GLY A 64 4.54 8.70 0.41
N PRO A 65 3.46 8.88 -0.37
CA PRO A 65 2.79 7.78 -1.07
C PRO A 65 3.74 7.02 -2.00
N PHE A 66 3.58 5.69 -2.03
CA PHE A 66 4.53 4.78 -2.71
C PHE A 66 4.75 5.09 -4.20
N THR A 67 3.67 5.35 -4.95
CA THR A 67 3.74 5.61 -6.39
C THR A 67 4.44 6.94 -6.67
N GLY A 68 3.97 8.04 -6.06
CA GLY A 68 4.54 9.37 -6.27
C GLY A 68 6.02 9.43 -5.94
N LEU A 69 6.41 8.84 -4.81
CA LEU A 69 7.80 8.83 -4.38
C LEU A 69 8.72 8.12 -5.37
N ARG A 70 8.30 6.97 -5.90
CA ARG A 70 9.11 6.21 -6.88
C ARG A 70 9.26 6.93 -8.21
N VAL A 71 8.21 7.62 -8.66
CA VAL A 71 8.26 8.41 -9.90
C VAL A 71 9.33 9.49 -9.78
N GLY A 72 9.32 10.29 -8.71
CA GLY A 72 10.31 11.35 -8.51
C GLY A 72 11.73 10.82 -8.38
N ILE A 73 11.95 9.78 -7.54
CA ILE A 73 13.28 9.19 -7.33
C ILE A 73 13.83 8.58 -8.62
N ALA A 74 13.04 7.75 -9.32
CA ALA A 74 13.48 7.12 -10.55
C ALA A 74 13.77 8.15 -11.65
N PHE A 75 12.93 9.19 -11.75
CA PHE A 75 13.15 10.28 -12.69
C PHE A 75 14.46 11.03 -12.38
N ALA A 76 14.67 11.43 -11.13
CA ALA A 76 15.86 12.16 -10.71
C ALA A 76 17.16 11.35 -10.94
N GLN A 77 17.16 10.06 -10.57
CA GLN A 77 18.30 9.17 -10.77
C GLN A 77 18.61 8.96 -12.25
N SER A 78 17.57 8.75 -13.08
CA SER A 78 17.73 8.56 -14.52
C SER A 78 18.21 9.84 -15.22
N LEU A 79 17.69 11.00 -14.80
CA LEU A 79 18.11 12.30 -15.32
C LEU A 79 19.57 12.61 -14.95
N ALA A 80 19.94 12.38 -13.68
CA ALA A 80 21.31 12.58 -13.21
C ALA A 80 22.30 11.67 -13.97
N LEU A 81 21.93 10.40 -14.17
CA LEU A 81 22.69 9.47 -14.99
C LEU A 81 22.87 9.99 -16.43
N GLY A 82 21.78 10.45 -17.07
CA GLY A 82 21.82 10.99 -18.43
C GLY A 82 22.63 12.29 -18.56
N MET A 83 22.68 13.10 -17.51
CA MET A 83 23.49 14.33 -17.42
C MET A 83 24.93 14.07 -16.98
N ASN A 84 25.28 12.84 -16.59
CA ASN A 84 26.54 12.48 -15.96
C ASN A 84 26.88 13.32 -14.71
N VAL A 85 25.87 13.52 -13.86
CA VAL A 85 25.99 14.23 -12.58
C VAL A 85 25.55 13.32 -11.43
N LYS A 86 25.90 13.71 -10.20
CA LYS A 86 25.41 13.00 -9.01
C LYS A 86 23.96 13.35 -8.73
N TRP A 87 23.26 12.45 -8.07
CA TRP A 87 21.99 12.74 -7.42
C TRP A 87 22.17 12.72 -5.89
N HIS A 88 21.26 13.38 -5.18
CA HIS A 88 21.29 13.48 -3.72
C HIS A 88 19.89 13.38 -3.13
N GLY A 89 19.68 12.44 -2.22
CA GLY A 89 18.38 12.26 -1.56
C GLY A 89 18.23 13.16 -0.33
N VAL A 90 17.05 13.79 -0.18
CA VAL A 90 16.71 14.67 0.95
C VAL A 90 15.41 14.22 1.61
N ASN A 91 15.31 14.31 2.93
CA ASN A 91 14.05 14.04 3.62
C ASN A 91 13.04 15.15 3.32
N SER A 92 11.86 14.79 2.81
CA SER A 92 10.85 15.77 2.39
C SER A 92 10.22 16.53 3.57
N LEU A 93 10.16 15.93 4.77
CA LEU A 93 9.73 16.64 5.98
C LEU A 93 10.77 17.66 6.44
N ASP A 94 12.07 17.38 6.27
CA ASP A 94 13.13 18.36 6.58
C ASP A 94 12.99 19.61 5.68
N ALA A 95 12.61 19.41 4.41
CA ALA A 95 12.37 20.50 3.47
C ALA A 95 11.14 21.34 3.84
N ILE A 96 10.09 20.72 4.40
CA ILE A 96 8.97 21.46 4.97
C ILE A 96 9.42 22.26 6.21
N ALA A 97 10.16 21.61 7.12
CA ALA A 97 10.59 22.21 8.39
C ALA A 97 11.41 23.50 8.20
N LYS A 98 12.12 23.65 7.08
CA LYS A 98 12.88 24.88 6.75
C LYS A 98 12.01 26.12 6.49
N GLN A 99 10.71 25.95 6.28
CA GLN A 99 9.77 27.07 6.11
C GLN A 99 9.17 27.55 7.45
N ILE A 100 9.43 26.85 8.55
CA ILE A 100 8.76 27.06 9.84
C ILE A 100 9.74 27.73 10.80
N ASN A 101 9.28 28.82 11.43
CA ASN A 101 10.05 29.60 12.41
C ASN A 101 9.54 29.38 13.85
N GLU A 102 9.35 28.11 14.20
CA GLU A 102 8.96 27.69 15.55
C GLU A 102 10.08 26.88 16.20
N LYS A 103 10.20 26.98 17.52
CA LYS A 103 11.24 26.26 18.26
C LYS A 103 10.94 24.78 18.44
N ASP A 104 9.68 24.42 18.64
CA ASP A 104 9.27 23.04 18.89
C ASP A 104 7.93 22.76 18.19
N PHE A 105 7.96 21.89 17.18
CA PHE A 105 6.81 21.66 16.32
C PHE A 105 6.87 20.30 15.63
N ILE A 106 5.74 19.89 15.05
CA ILE A 106 5.62 18.71 14.20
C ILE A 106 5.34 19.15 12.77
N VAL A 107 6.04 18.54 11.83
CA VAL A 107 5.65 18.54 10.41
C VAL A 107 4.88 17.26 10.13
N SER A 108 3.78 17.38 9.39
CA SER A 108 2.91 16.26 9.07
C SER A 108 2.42 16.29 7.62
N THR A 109 2.43 15.13 6.94
CA THR A 109 1.90 14.93 5.58
C THR A 109 0.90 13.77 5.53
N ASP A 110 0.07 13.70 4.48
CA ASP A 110 -0.97 12.68 4.33
C ASP A 110 -0.35 11.29 4.09
N ALA A 111 -0.61 10.34 5.01
CA ALA A 111 -0.23 8.94 4.86
C ALA A 111 -1.34 8.05 4.29
N ARG A 112 -2.45 8.66 3.85
CA ARG A 112 -3.73 8.01 3.53
C ARG A 112 -4.33 7.31 4.75
N ARG A 113 -5.52 6.73 4.59
CA ARG A 113 -6.21 5.94 5.64
C ARG A 113 -6.44 6.68 6.97
N LYS A 114 -6.61 8.01 6.92
CA LYS A 114 -6.74 8.88 8.10
C LYS A 114 -5.50 8.85 9.01
N GLU A 115 -4.36 8.47 8.46
CA GLU A 115 -3.05 8.49 9.12
C GLU A 115 -2.21 9.63 8.54
N ARG A 116 -1.14 9.98 9.26
CA ARG A 116 -0.23 11.05 8.92
C ARG A 116 1.20 10.55 9.01
N PHE A 117 2.03 10.89 8.02
CA PHE A 117 3.48 10.80 8.16
C PHE A 117 3.95 12.04 8.91
N TRP A 118 4.87 11.90 9.86
CA TRP A 118 5.27 13.04 10.67
C TRP A 118 6.65 12.90 11.29
N ALA A 119 7.24 14.03 11.66
CA ALA A 119 8.41 14.11 12.51
C ALA A 119 8.34 15.40 13.34
N ARG A 120 8.92 15.38 14.54
CA ARG A 120 9.07 16.52 15.44
C ARG A 120 10.41 17.18 15.20
N TYR A 121 10.43 18.49 15.34
CA TYR A 121 11.59 19.34 15.18
C TYR A 121 11.75 20.21 16.41
N GLN A 122 12.99 20.31 16.90
CA GLN A 122 13.40 21.24 17.94
C GLN A 122 14.58 22.05 17.45
N ASP A 123 14.50 23.37 17.58
CA ASP A 123 15.53 24.33 17.13
C ASP A 123 15.98 24.08 15.67
N GLY A 124 15.00 23.78 14.80
CA GLY A 124 15.23 23.51 13.38
C GLY A 124 15.90 22.17 13.07
N GLN A 125 16.06 21.29 14.05
CA GLN A 125 16.60 19.93 13.91
C GLN A 125 15.54 18.87 14.16
N ARG A 126 15.55 17.82 13.35
CA ARG A 126 14.65 16.69 13.51
C ARG A 126 15.05 15.86 14.74
N VAL A 127 14.12 15.60 15.66
CA VAL A 127 14.41 14.90 16.94
C VAL A 127 14.00 13.42 16.96
N ASN A 128 13.24 12.97 15.96
CA ASN A 128 12.87 11.57 15.77
C ASN A 128 12.93 11.18 14.30
N GLU A 129 13.09 9.89 14.04
CA GLU A 129 12.88 9.38 12.68
C GLU A 129 11.42 9.59 12.25
N PRO A 130 11.15 9.75 10.94
CA PRO A 130 9.79 9.89 10.45
C PRO A 130 8.90 8.70 10.87
N GLN A 131 7.71 9.02 11.38
CA GLN A 131 6.73 8.07 11.90
C GLN A 131 5.40 8.16 11.16
N VAL A 132 4.56 7.14 11.34
CA VAL A 132 3.18 7.11 10.85
C VAL A 132 2.26 6.90 12.04
N GLY A 133 1.19 7.68 12.12
CA GLY A 133 0.22 7.59 13.22
C GLY A 133 -1.10 8.27 12.88
N LYS A 134 -2.11 8.11 13.73
CA LYS A 134 -3.40 8.79 13.54
C LYS A 134 -3.26 10.26 13.92
N ALA A 135 -3.97 11.15 13.22
CA ALA A 135 -3.97 12.58 13.55
C ALA A 135 -4.30 12.85 15.04
N SER A 136 -5.27 12.12 15.60
CA SER A 136 -5.65 12.22 17.01
C SER A 136 -4.59 11.74 18.02
N GLU A 137 -3.58 10.99 17.58
CA GLU A 137 -2.43 10.62 18.41
C GLU A 137 -1.38 11.73 18.40
N LEU A 138 -1.18 12.39 17.26
CA LEU A 138 -0.26 13.53 17.13
C LEU A 138 -0.75 14.72 17.98
N GLU A 139 -2.06 14.99 17.98
CA GLU A 139 -2.67 16.05 18.79
C GLU A 139 -2.38 15.90 20.29
N LYS A 140 -2.23 14.67 20.79
CA LYS A 140 -1.92 14.39 22.21
C LYS A 140 -0.50 14.77 22.60
N ILE A 141 0.40 15.00 21.64
CA ILE A 141 1.79 15.40 21.91
C ILE A 141 1.84 16.83 22.48
N GLY A 142 0.85 17.68 22.15
CA GLY A 142 0.73 19.02 22.73
C GLY A 142 1.72 20.05 22.18
N VAL A 143 2.19 19.87 20.94
CA VAL A 143 3.02 20.86 20.22
C VAL A 143 2.31 21.30 18.93
N LEU A 144 2.73 22.43 18.35
CA LEU A 144 2.17 22.91 17.08
C LEU A 144 2.39 21.89 15.96
N ILE A 145 1.36 21.66 15.15
CA ILE A 145 1.40 20.71 14.04
C ILE A 145 1.16 21.48 12.73
N PHE A 146 2.16 21.43 11.85
CA PHE A 146 2.12 22.02 10.52
C PHE A 146 1.82 20.94 9.49
N ASN A 147 0.71 21.10 8.76
CA ASN A 147 0.10 20.05 7.97
C ASN A 147 0.27 20.28 6.45
N GLU A 148 0.41 19.18 5.71
CA GLU A 148 0.18 19.17 4.24
C GLU A 148 -1.19 19.79 3.91
N GLY A 149 -1.22 20.61 2.87
CA GLY A 149 -2.33 21.49 2.51
C GLY A 149 -1.95 22.96 2.69
N GLU A 150 -1.25 23.27 3.78
CA GLU A 150 -0.65 24.58 4.03
C GLU A 150 0.85 24.57 3.72
N TYR A 151 1.52 23.47 4.07
CA TYR A 151 2.96 23.31 3.91
C TYR A 151 3.28 22.12 3.02
N PHE A 152 4.23 22.31 2.11
CA PHE A 152 4.70 21.29 1.18
C PHE A 152 6.23 21.30 1.12
N PRO A 153 6.88 20.19 0.72
CA PRO A 153 8.33 20.17 0.56
C PRO A 153 8.78 21.28 -0.38
N ASP A 154 9.56 22.22 0.14
CA ASP A 154 10.09 23.33 -0.66
C ASP A 154 11.28 22.82 -1.48
N PRO A 155 11.21 22.82 -2.83
CA PRO A 155 12.31 22.36 -3.66
C PRO A 155 13.56 23.24 -3.50
N ILE A 156 13.45 24.52 -3.09
CA ILE A 156 14.61 25.36 -2.78
C ILE A 156 15.31 24.87 -1.50
N ALA A 157 14.54 24.53 -0.46
CA ALA A 157 15.07 23.90 0.75
C ALA A 157 15.74 22.55 0.45
N ILE A 158 15.16 21.73 -0.45
CA ILE A 158 15.78 20.48 -0.91
C ILE A 158 17.14 20.74 -1.53
N ALA A 159 17.25 21.71 -2.46
CA ALA A 159 18.52 22.08 -3.07
C ALA A 159 19.58 22.48 -2.04
N LYS A 160 19.21 23.29 -1.03
CA LYS A 160 20.12 23.75 0.03
C LYS A 160 20.54 22.63 0.99
N ILE A 161 19.62 21.73 1.35
CA ILE A 161 19.91 20.59 2.23
C ILE A 161 20.86 19.62 1.52
N ALA A 162 20.67 19.38 0.22
CA ALA A 162 21.51 18.48 -0.56
C ALA A 162 22.99 18.88 -0.57
N LEU A 163 23.29 20.18 -0.49
CA LEU A 163 24.67 20.69 -0.45
C LEU A 163 25.33 20.62 0.94
N SER A 164 24.56 20.37 2.01
CA SER A 164 25.03 20.50 3.40
C SER A 164 24.90 19.22 4.25
N LYS A 165 24.04 18.28 3.86
CA LYS A 165 23.83 17.01 4.59
C LYS A 165 24.26 15.81 3.76
N ALA A 166 24.47 14.66 4.42
CA ALA A 166 24.66 13.38 3.74
C ALA A 166 23.43 13.01 2.88
N SER A 167 23.66 12.27 1.79
CA SER A 167 22.60 11.77 0.91
C SER A 167 21.79 10.67 1.61
N ILE A 168 20.49 10.68 1.37
CA ILE A 168 19.60 9.56 1.69
C ILE A 168 19.51 8.67 0.46
N ASP A 169 20.09 7.48 0.54
CA ASP A 169 20.24 6.61 -0.63
C ASP A 169 19.05 5.63 -0.80
N GLN A 170 18.15 5.57 0.18
CA GLN A 170 16.97 4.70 0.16
C GLN A 170 15.68 5.49 0.43
N PRO A 171 14.56 5.18 -0.26
CA PRO A 171 13.29 5.84 0.00
C PRO A 171 12.84 5.65 1.45
N ILE A 172 12.30 6.70 2.06
CA ILE A 172 11.82 6.70 3.45
C ILE A 172 10.42 6.11 3.50
N TYR A 173 10.35 4.79 3.42
CA TYR A 173 9.11 4.04 3.60
C TYR A 173 8.84 3.77 5.08
N VAL A 174 8.04 4.63 5.70
CA VAL A 174 7.64 4.49 7.11
C VAL A 174 6.59 3.38 7.29
N ARG A 175 5.81 3.09 6.23
CA ARG A 175 4.91 1.95 6.14
C ARG A 175 5.50 0.94 5.15
N LYS A 176 5.48 -0.36 5.49
CA LYS A 176 5.67 -1.40 4.47
C LYS A 176 4.57 -1.25 3.40
N PRO A 177 4.90 -1.39 2.10
CA PRO A 177 3.89 -1.39 1.05
C PRO A 177 2.81 -2.41 1.38
N ASP A 178 1.53 -2.06 1.19
CA ASP A 178 0.42 -3.00 1.43
C ASP A 178 0.45 -4.20 0.46
N ALA A 179 1.27 -4.12 -0.58
CA ALA A 179 1.59 -5.23 -1.45
C ALA A 179 2.56 -6.19 -0.73
N TYR A 180 2.00 -7.22 -0.10
CA TYR A 180 2.79 -8.40 0.23
C TYR A 180 3.28 -9.05 -1.07
N PRO A 181 4.55 -9.47 -1.13
CA PRO A 181 5.03 -10.22 -2.29
C PRO A 181 4.14 -11.46 -2.46
N LEU A 182 3.87 -11.82 -3.72
CA LEU A 182 3.16 -13.05 -4.01
C LEU A 182 3.95 -14.23 -3.41
N PRO A 183 3.27 -15.27 -2.91
CA PRO A 183 3.95 -16.48 -2.48
C PRO A 183 4.86 -17.02 -3.59
N ALA A 184 6.14 -17.21 -3.28
CA ALA A 184 7.12 -17.66 -4.27
C ALA A 184 6.70 -19.00 -4.87
N ASN A 185 6.86 -19.14 -6.19
CA ASN A 185 6.53 -20.33 -6.98
C ASN A 185 5.06 -20.76 -6.94
N VAL A 186 4.14 -19.91 -6.46
CA VAL A 186 2.70 -20.21 -6.49
C VAL A 186 2.05 -19.48 -7.65
N LYS A 187 1.37 -20.24 -8.51
CA LYS A 187 0.54 -19.69 -9.59
C LYS A 187 -0.92 -19.67 -9.16
N PHE A 188 -1.54 -18.51 -9.27
CA PHE A 188 -2.97 -18.32 -9.03
C PHE A 188 -3.70 -18.26 -10.36
N ARG A 189 -4.72 -19.09 -10.54
CA ARG A 189 -5.49 -19.19 -11.78
C ARG A 189 -6.96 -19.47 -11.49
N GLU A 190 -7.81 -19.31 -12.50
CA GLU A 190 -9.21 -19.72 -12.42
C GLU A 190 -9.32 -21.19 -12.00
N PHE A 191 -10.27 -21.47 -11.11
CA PHE A 191 -10.62 -22.83 -10.73
C PHE A 191 -11.49 -23.44 -11.84
N THR A 192 -11.17 -24.67 -12.25
CA THR A 192 -11.78 -25.33 -13.40
C THR A 192 -12.39 -26.67 -13.00
N HIS A 193 -13.16 -27.29 -13.91
CA HIS A 193 -13.68 -28.64 -13.70
C HIS A 193 -12.60 -29.70 -13.44
N LEU A 194 -11.37 -29.49 -13.91
CA LEU A 194 -10.25 -30.41 -13.66
C LEU A 194 -9.78 -30.39 -12.20
N ASP A 195 -10.05 -29.30 -11.48
CA ASP A 195 -9.65 -29.12 -10.08
C ASP A 195 -10.63 -29.78 -9.09
N LEU A 196 -11.82 -30.21 -9.54
CA LEU A 196 -12.85 -30.78 -8.67
C LEU A 196 -12.37 -32.03 -7.93
N VAL A 197 -11.68 -32.95 -8.61
CA VAL A 197 -11.21 -34.20 -7.98
C VAL A 197 -10.10 -33.91 -6.94
N PRO A 198 -9.04 -33.13 -7.25
CA PRO A 198 -8.06 -32.70 -6.25
C PRO A 198 -8.68 -31.90 -5.09
N ALA A 199 -9.63 -31.01 -5.33
CA ALA A 199 -10.27 -30.22 -4.29
C ALA A 199 -11.08 -31.08 -3.31
N VAL A 200 -11.86 -32.05 -3.81
CA VAL A 200 -12.62 -32.99 -2.97
C VAL A 200 -11.68 -33.86 -2.13
N ALA A 201 -10.54 -34.28 -2.69
CA ALA A 201 -9.53 -35.01 -1.94
C ALA A 201 -8.95 -34.16 -0.80
N MET A 202 -8.62 -32.90 -1.10
CA MET A 202 -8.12 -31.93 -0.12
C MET A 202 -9.14 -31.65 0.99
N GLU A 203 -10.43 -31.53 0.67
CA GLU A 203 -11.51 -31.31 1.63
C GLU A 203 -11.68 -32.48 2.59
N LYS A 204 -11.64 -33.69 2.07
CA LYS A 204 -11.68 -34.90 2.88
C LYS A 204 -10.47 -34.99 3.82
N GLU A 205 -9.28 -34.63 3.34
CA GLU A 205 -8.06 -34.63 4.15
C GLU A 205 -8.12 -33.59 5.28
N ILE A 206 -8.55 -32.36 4.97
CA ILE A 206 -8.48 -31.24 5.91
C ILE A 206 -9.68 -31.21 6.87
N TYR A 207 -10.89 -31.43 6.37
CA TYR A 207 -12.13 -31.22 7.12
C TYR A 207 -12.87 -32.52 7.45
N GLY A 208 -12.45 -33.65 6.88
CA GLY A 208 -13.06 -34.96 7.13
C GLY A 208 -14.55 -34.97 6.78
N LYS A 209 -15.40 -35.29 7.76
CA LYS A 209 -16.86 -35.37 7.57
C LYS A 209 -17.54 -34.00 7.41
N SER A 210 -16.88 -32.92 7.79
CA SER A 210 -17.40 -31.55 7.66
C SER A 210 -17.03 -30.90 6.32
N GLY A 211 -16.20 -31.56 5.51
CA GLY A 211 -15.80 -31.07 4.20
C GLY A 211 -16.90 -31.20 3.16
N TRP A 212 -16.80 -30.40 2.10
CA TRP A 212 -17.74 -30.46 0.99
C TRP A 212 -17.63 -31.78 0.22
N SER A 213 -18.79 -32.34 -0.10
CA SER A 213 -18.89 -33.48 -1.02
C SER A 213 -18.66 -33.05 -2.47
N ALA A 214 -18.32 -34.02 -3.33
CA ALA A 214 -18.21 -33.78 -4.78
C ALA A 214 -19.50 -33.20 -5.40
N ALA A 215 -20.67 -33.59 -4.87
CA ALA A 215 -21.95 -33.07 -5.32
C ALA A 215 -22.12 -31.59 -4.96
N GLN A 216 -21.79 -31.21 -3.73
CA GLN A 216 -21.83 -29.81 -3.27
C GLN A 216 -20.87 -28.94 -4.08
N PHE A 217 -19.64 -29.39 -4.32
CA PHE A 217 -18.70 -28.68 -5.20
C PHE A 217 -19.27 -28.45 -6.59
N LYS A 218 -19.88 -29.49 -7.18
CA LYS A 218 -20.43 -29.39 -8.52
C LYS A 218 -21.61 -28.41 -8.58
N GLU A 219 -22.47 -28.42 -7.58
CA GLU A 219 -23.60 -27.50 -7.46
C GLU A 219 -23.13 -26.05 -7.28
N GLU A 220 -22.17 -25.82 -6.38
CA GLU A 220 -21.62 -24.50 -6.12
C GLU A 220 -20.85 -23.94 -7.33
N PHE A 221 -20.06 -24.78 -7.99
CA PHE A 221 -19.34 -24.40 -9.19
C PHE A 221 -20.27 -24.11 -10.37
N ALA A 222 -21.42 -24.80 -10.48
CA ALA A 222 -22.41 -24.54 -11.52
C ALA A 222 -23.06 -23.15 -11.45
N LYS A 223 -22.93 -22.43 -10.32
CA LYS A 223 -23.37 -21.03 -10.15
C LYS A 223 -22.41 -20.02 -10.80
N SER A 224 -21.21 -20.46 -11.21
CA SER A 224 -20.24 -19.66 -11.96
C SER A 224 -20.66 -19.52 -13.44
N PRO A 225 -20.39 -18.40 -14.15
CA PRO A 225 -19.50 -17.28 -13.78
C PRO A 225 -20.21 -15.96 -13.46
N LYS A 226 -21.54 -15.90 -13.47
CA LYS A 226 -22.24 -14.61 -13.32
C LYS A 226 -22.15 -14.09 -11.89
N ASP A 227 -22.46 -14.93 -10.92
CA ASP A 227 -22.61 -14.52 -9.51
C ASP A 227 -21.59 -15.21 -8.58
N ALA A 228 -20.75 -16.10 -9.10
CA ALA A 228 -19.71 -16.79 -8.34
C ALA A 228 -18.32 -16.60 -8.94
N TYR A 229 -17.30 -16.60 -8.09
CA TYR A 229 -15.89 -16.62 -8.49
C TYR A 229 -15.09 -17.62 -7.68
N TYR A 230 -14.40 -18.52 -8.39
CA TYR A 230 -13.55 -19.55 -7.81
C TYR A 230 -12.13 -19.44 -8.37
N ILE A 231 -11.16 -19.57 -7.48
CA ILE A 231 -9.73 -19.41 -7.79
C ILE A 231 -8.94 -20.58 -7.19
N ALA A 232 -7.97 -21.07 -7.95
CA ALA A 232 -7.02 -22.11 -7.55
C ALA A 232 -5.62 -21.51 -7.33
N ALA A 233 -4.87 -22.11 -6.41
CA ALA A 233 -3.43 -21.93 -6.27
C ALA A 233 -2.73 -23.25 -6.59
N GLU A 234 -1.72 -23.21 -7.45
CA GLU A 234 -0.94 -24.38 -7.85
C GLU A 234 0.57 -24.16 -7.71
N VAL A 235 1.29 -25.25 -7.45
CA VAL A 235 2.76 -25.35 -7.52
C VAL A 235 3.06 -26.53 -8.42
N ASP A 236 3.87 -26.32 -9.47
CA ASP A 236 4.26 -27.37 -10.43
C ASP A 236 3.07 -28.17 -11.02
N GLY A 237 1.91 -27.51 -11.16
CA GLY A 237 0.66 -28.10 -11.69
C GLY A 237 -0.20 -28.82 -10.65
N GLU A 238 0.25 -28.95 -9.41
CA GLU A 238 -0.51 -29.54 -8.31
C GLU A 238 -1.36 -28.49 -7.60
N LEU A 239 -2.64 -28.81 -7.34
CA LEU A 239 -3.54 -27.95 -6.58
C LEU A 239 -3.12 -27.92 -5.10
N ILE A 240 -2.70 -26.76 -4.61
CA ILE A 240 -2.27 -26.56 -3.21
C ILE A 240 -3.26 -25.72 -2.39
N GLY A 241 -4.31 -25.20 -3.03
CA GLY A 241 -5.41 -24.52 -2.37
C GLY A 241 -6.41 -23.96 -3.36
N TYR A 242 -7.57 -23.56 -2.86
CA TYR A 242 -8.60 -22.90 -3.64
C TYR A 242 -9.43 -21.99 -2.73
N ALA A 243 -10.18 -21.09 -3.35
CA ALA A 243 -11.11 -20.22 -2.66
C ALA A 243 -12.32 -19.90 -3.54
N GLY A 244 -13.45 -19.62 -2.90
CA GLY A 244 -14.73 -19.36 -3.55
C GLY A 244 -15.51 -18.25 -2.88
N ILE A 245 -16.17 -17.43 -3.69
CA ILE A 245 -17.08 -16.36 -3.25
C ILE A 245 -18.32 -16.36 -4.13
N TYR A 246 -19.45 -16.01 -3.53
CA TYR A 246 -20.73 -15.83 -4.22
C TYR A 246 -21.33 -14.45 -3.92
N TYR A 247 -21.95 -13.82 -4.90
CA TYR A 247 -22.56 -12.49 -4.76
C TYR A 247 -24.08 -12.61 -4.74
N VAL A 248 -24.70 -12.06 -3.70
CA VAL A 248 -26.16 -12.04 -3.53
C VAL A 248 -26.59 -10.62 -3.18
N SER A 249 -27.40 -10.02 -4.07
CA SER A 249 -28.01 -8.71 -3.87
C SER A 249 -26.98 -7.60 -3.62
N ASP A 250 -26.62 -7.36 -2.36
CA ASP A 250 -25.83 -6.25 -1.87
C ASP A 250 -24.55 -6.69 -1.14
N PHE A 251 -24.36 -8.00 -0.90
CA PHE A 251 -23.17 -8.53 -0.26
C PHE A 251 -22.56 -9.70 -1.02
N ALA A 252 -21.28 -9.96 -0.77
CA ALA A 252 -20.58 -11.13 -1.28
C ALA A 252 -20.20 -12.04 -0.13
N ASP A 253 -20.44 -13.34 -0.27
CA ASP A 253 -20.25 -14.34 0.77
C ASP A 253 -19.11 -15.29 0.40
N VAL A 254 -18.07 -15.33 1.24
CA VAL A 254 -16.91 -16.20 1.03
C VAL A 254 -17.28 -17.59 1.51
N HIS A 255 -17.58 -18.47 0.56
CA HIS A 255 -17.96 -19.84 0.87
C HIS A 255 -16.78 -20.69 1.36
N THR A 256 -15.58 -20.47 0.81
CA THR A 256 -14.42 -21.29 1.15
C THR A 256 -13.10 -20.59 0.89
N ILE A 257 -12.13 -20.84 1.77
CA ILE A 257 -10.71 -20.58 1.57
C ILE A 257 -9.96 -21.76 2.17
N THR A 258 -9.35 -22.57 1.32
CA THR A 258 -8.66 -23.80 1.71
C THR A 258 -7.24 -23.79 1.18
N VAL A 259 -6.29 -24.12 2.05
CA VAL A 259 -4.86 -24.25 1.71
C VAL A 259 -4.35 -25.54 2.34
N ALA A 260 -3.68 -26.36 1.51
CA ALA A 260 -3.03 -27.60 1.93
C ALA A 260 -2.10 -27.35 3.13
N ALA A 261 -2.09 -28.27 4.10
CA ALA A 261 -1.44 -28.07 5.40
C ALA A 261 0.05 -27.69 5.29
N ASN A 262 0.80 -28.37 4.41
CA ASN A 262 2.21 -28.12 4.09
C ASN A 262 2.48 -26.81 3.31
N HIS A 263 1.43 -26.12 2.84
CA HIS A 263 1.51 -24.82 2.15
C HIS A 263 0.93 -23.66 2.97
N ARG A 264 0.46 -23.89 4.19
CA ARG A 264 -0.05 -22.81 5.08
C ARG A 264 1.06 -21.88 5.53
N ARG A 265 0.64 -20.69 6.02
CA ARG A 265 1.53 -19.62 6.55
C ARG A 265 2.56 -19.06 5.55
N LYS A 266 2.44 -19.40 4.26
CA LYS A 266 3.25 -18.86 3.15
C LYS A 266 2.59 -17.71 2.39
N GLY A 267 1.51 -17.13 2.92
CA GLY A 267 0.79 -15.99 2.33
C GLY A 267 -0.33 -16.34 1.33
N ILE A 268 -0.56 -17.61 1.02
CA ILE A 268 -1.56 -18.05 0.02
C ILE A 268 -2.99 -17.66 0.43
N GLY A 269 -3.41 -17.95 1.67
CA GLY A 269 -4.75 -17.56 2.14
C GLY A 269 -4.99 -16.05 2.13
N ARG A 270 -3.94 -15.25 2.35
CA ARG A 270 -4.00 -13.79 2.24
C ARG A 270 -4.22 -13.34 0.80
N GLU A 271 -3.53 -13.96 -0.15
CA GLU A 271 -3.68 -13.64 -1.56
C GLU A 271 -5.06 -14.08 -2.09
N PHE A 272 -5.58 -15.23 -1.66
CA PHE A 272 -6.97 -15.61 -1.93
C PHE A 272 -7.95 -14.56 -1.42
N LEU A 273 -7.93 -14.25 -0.12
CA LEU A 273 -8.86 -13.29 0.46
C LEU A 273 -8.80 -11.91 -0.22
N LYS A 274 -7.59 -11.43 -0.54
CA LYS A 274 -7.39 -10.18 -1.29
C LYS A 274 -8.07 -10.22 -2.66
N ARG A 275 -7.95 -11.32 -3.40
CA ARG A 275 -8.58 -11.48 -4.73
C ARG A 275 -10.10 -11.56 -4.63
N LEU A 276 -10.62 -12.26 -3.63
CA LEU A 276 -12.06 -12.32 -3.37
C LEU A 276 -12.63 -10.93 -3.03
N ILE A 277 -11.96 -10.16 -2.16
CA ILE A 277 -12.33 -8.77 -1.83
C ILE A 277 -12.33 -7.89 -3.09
N ASN A 278 -11.28 -7.98 -3.91
CA ASN A 278 -11.20 -7.21 -5.14
C ASN A 278 -12.32 -7.56 -6.12
N TRP A 279 -12.64 -8.85 -6.24
CA TRP A 279 -13.77 -9.30 -7.07
C TRP A 279 -15.10 -8.76 -6.55
N ALA A 280 -15.35 -8.81 -5.23
CA ALA A 280 -16.56 -8.27 -4.62
C ALA A 280 -16.70 -6.74 -4.84
N ARG A 281 -15.59 -5.99 -4.80
CA ARG A 281 -15.57 -4.57 -5.14
C ARG A 281 -15.92 -4.29 -6.60
N VAL A 282 -15.44 -5.12 -7.53
CA VAL A 282 -15.82 -5.03 -8.94
C VAL A 282 -17.32 -5.28 -9.12
N LYS A 283 -17.90 -6.19 -8.33
CA LYS A 283 -19.35 -6.41 -8.25
C LYS A 283 -20.13 -5.30 -7.55
N LYS A 284 -19.44 -4.32 -6.96
CA LYS A 284 -20.04 -3.23 -6.16
C LYS A 284 -20.84 -3.75 -4.96
N ALA A 285 -20.42 -4.87 -4.37
CA ALA A 285 -20.97 -5.32 -3.10
C ALA A 285 -20.68 -4.26 -2.02
N GLN A 286 -21.66 -4.01 -1.16
CA GLN A 286 -21.55 -3.09 -0.02
C GLN A 286 -20.71 -3.71 1.11
N SER A 287 -20.78 -5.03 1.25
CA SER A 287 -20.02 -5.77 2.25
C SER A 287 -19.61 -7.15 1.75
N ILE A 288 -18.61 -7.72 2.42
CA ILE A 288 -18.19 -9.10 2.26
C ILE A 288 -18.33 -9.84 3.59
N MET A 289 -18.86 -11.05 3.54
CA MET A 289 -19.15 -11.90 4.69
C MET A 289 -18.45 -13.25 4.59
N LEU A 290 -18.27 -13.89 5.74
CA LEU A 290 -17.77 -15.26 5.84
C LEU A 290 -18.17 -15.89 7.16
N GLU A 291 -18.18 -17.21 7.18
CA GLU A 291 -18.24 -18.02 8.38
C GLU A 291 -16.90 -18.66 8.71
N VAL A 292 -16.53 -18.63 9.99
CA VAL A 292 -15.34 -19.32 10.50
C VAL A 292 -15.68 -20.07 11.78
N ARG A 293 -15.25 -21.33 11.88
CA ARG A 293 -15.53 -22.16 13.05
C ARG A 293 -14.88 -21.59 14.31
N VAL A 294 -15.59 -21.62 15.44
CA VAL A 294 -15.02 -21.31 16.77
C VAL A 294 -13.85 -22.26 17.03
N GLY A 295 -12.71 -21.71 17.47
CA GLY A 295 -11.47 -22.46 17.68
C GLY A 295 -10.56 -22.57 16.45
N ASN A 296 -10.93 -21.99 15.31
CA ASN A 296 -10.04 -21.86 14.16
C ASN A 296 -9.07 -20.68 14.34
N GLU A 297 -8.12 -20.84 15.25
CA GLU A 297 -7.12 -19.83 15.60
C GLU A 297 -6.15 -19.53 14.44
N GLU A 298 -6.02 -20.44 13.48
CA GLU A 298 -5.17 -20.23 12.29
C GLU A 298 -5.77 -19.20 11.32
N ALA A 299 -7.10 -19.22 11.15
CA ALA A 299 -7.79 -18.38 10.17
C ALA A 299 -8.23 -17.02 10.73
N LEU A 300 -8.59 -16.94 12.01
CA LEU A 300 -9.09 -15.69 12.62
C LEU A 300 -8.14 -14.48 12.44
N PRO A 301 -6.82 -14.59 12.63
CA PRO A 301 -5.89 -13.47 12.40
C PRO A 301 -5.88 -13.00 10.95
N LEU A 302 -6.09 -13.90 9.98
CA LEU A 302 -6.16 -13.52 8.57
C LEU A 302 -7.36 -12.59 8.34
N TYR A 303 -8.53 -12.93 8.89
CA TYR A 303 -9.74 -12.14 8.69
C TYR A 303 -9.70 -10.82 9.46
N THR A 304 -9.32 -10.83 10.74
CA THR A 304 -9.26 -9.61 11.56
C THR A 304 -8.23 -8.60 11.04
N GLN A 305 -7.04 -9.06 10.60
CA GLN A 305 -6.04 -8.18 9.98
C GLN A 305 -6.49 -7.57 8.65
N ASN A 306 -7.44 -8.22 7.96
CA ASN A 306 -8.04 -7.68 6.74
C ASN A 306 -9.32 -6.87 7.02
N GLY A 307 -9.61 -6.55 8.29
CA GLY A 307 -10.69 -5.64 8.67
C GLY A 307 -12.07 -6.28 8.67
N PHE A 308 -12.16 -7.60 8.84
CA PHE A 308 -13.41 -8.27 9.18
C PHE A 308 -13.65 -8.17 10.69
N THR A 309 -14.91 -7.96 11.07
CA THR A 309 -15.37 -7.95 12.46
C THR A 309 -16.45 -9.01 12.66
N GLU A 310 -16.47 -9.65 13.83
CA GLU A 310 -17.55 -10.53 14.24
C GLU A 310 -18.86 -9.75 14.37
N ILE A 311 -19.94 -10.26 13.76
CA ILE A 311 -21.28 -9.65 13.84
C ILE A 311 -22.31 -10.56 14.51
N SER A 312 -22.11 -11.88 14.48
CA SER A 312 -22.97 -12.84 15.16
C SER A 312 -22.29 -14.22 15.27
N ARG A 313 -22.92 -15.14 16.00
CA ARG A 313 -22.54 -16.55 16.07
C ARG A 313 -23.73 -17.43 15.73
N ARG A 314 -23.49 -18.54 15.02
CA ARG A 314 -24.51 -19.55 14.70
C ARG A 314 -24.12 -20.89 15.30
N GLU A 315 -24.91 -21.35 16.27
CA GLU A 315 -24.72 -22.65 16.89
C GLU A 315 -24.98 -23.79 15.89
N ASN A 316 -24.24 -24.88 16.05
CA ASN A 316 -24.40 -26.11 15.25
C ASN A 316 -24.27 -25.95 13.73
N TYR A 317 -23.68 -24.84 13.24
CA TYR A 317 -23.58 -24.54 11.81
C TYR A 317 -22.76 -25.57 11.04
N TYR A 318 -21.62 -26.00 11.57
CA TYR A 318 -20.76 -27.02 10.94
C TYR A 318 -21.12 -28.47 11.37
N GLY A 319 -22.22 -28.63 12.10
CA GLY A 319 -22.64 -29.87 12.74
C GLY A 319 -22.80 -29.74 14.26
N PRO A 320 -23.30 -30.77 14.96
CA PRO A 320 -23.57 -30.73 16.40
C PRO A 320 -22.36 -30.30 17.22
N GLY A 321 -22.52 -29.24 18.02
CA GLY A 321 -21.48 -28.65 18.86
C GLY A 321 -20.48 -27.74 18.12
N LEU A 322 -20.65 -27.52 16.81
CA LEU A 322 -19.68 -26.78 15.99
C LEU A 322 -20.23 -25.42 15.55
N THR A 323 -20.01 -24.42 16.42
CA THR A 323 -20.45 -23.03 16.21
C THR A 323 -19.63 -22.30 15.15
N ALA A 324 -20.30 -21.53 14.31
CA ALA A 324 -19.68 -20.57 13.39
C ALA A 324 -19.69 -19.15 13.97
N ILE A 325 -18.58 -18.43 13.80
CA ILE A 325 -18.48 -16.98 13.94
C ILE A 325 -18.78 -16.39 12.57
N ILE A 326 -19.77 -15.51 12.50
CA ILE A 326 -20.12 -14.78 11.29
C ILE A 326 -19.35 -13.47 11.30
N MET A 327 -18.49 -13.27 10.30
CA MET A 327 -17.68 -12.07 10.18
C MET A 327 -18.10 -11.26 8.96
N ARG A 328 -18.02 -9.93 9.08
CA ARG A 328 -18.39 -8.99 8.02
C ARG A 328 -17.33 -7.89 7.89
N LYS A 329 -17.14 -7.42 6.67
CA LYS A 329 -16.30 -6.26 6.32
C LYS A 329 -17.07 -5.38 5.33
N GLU A 330 -17.22 -4.10 5.63
CA GLU A 330 -17.68 -3.09 4.66
C GLU A 330 -16.60 -2.84 3.59
N LEU A 331 -17.00 -2.67 2.33
CA LEU A 331 -16.10 -2.67 1.18
C LEU A 331 -15.66 -1.32 0.62
#